data_AF-A0ABD3R746-F1
#
_entry.id   AF-A0ABD3R746-F1
#
_cell.length_a   1.000
_cell.length_b   1.000
_cell.length_c   1.000
_cell.angle_alpha   90.00
_cell.angle_beta   90.00
_cell.angle_gamma   90.00
#
_symmetry.space_group_name_H-M   'P 1'
#
loop_
_entity.id
_entity.type
_entity.pdbx_description
1 polymer ?
#
loop_
_entity_poly.entity_id
_entity_poly.type
_entity_poly.pdbx_seq_one_letter_code
_entity_poly.pdbx_strand_id
1 'polypeptide(L)'
;MRWPILLPSLSLLLPRLATAIIGHGPKGIHPITDRYIAVVDSSIDAILIVDGQTGGAVVGHVVLHDSANDENVEKWLNPLSVATCDACKHIFVTNENMLFAVALDKPLKEMADSHDFSSLIKGVVRPFWPKGWPSEYSGDGGLRAVSIASDGSSGYVGHAGAGIFSFDPLNPTDKDEGARQVISTGDVKIGKGITGLHHTSTMRNLIVTRERTVHIVKIRDDDGSNPLESGYPEAYELALDYHCDYLYSDDDSVIMRFLDTVVINDYAFVMGHPTHSTKAMHNGVAIYRLTWNEDEEAWHNCIQVAGDGLLEAGWVDGIGRASRFSNTARDMAILPHSKSHIVVVADVDNRALRYVDVTIPVESQDDKLAHKVMVSTVAYDEDLYQVLYAKEEPWTKLTPESVMNQDGKSYYHSGEGSLYSMTLVDAQDECSRVGLGRVCTLPEIRARFSRGQYPTIKPSDGEWTTVWTAEGCSSCHLESPGRCPLTGGEDDENDWGSNVKMIATFSPRMGLQTQCVPIDVPVDTFSMCCGIGGPAVLSSQAAKEAQKKAGISFGVIIPLLFIAAAAYGVYIRKRAKPSWWPKFLRRDSREETGHAPHREVDLRGRDYI
;
A
#
# COMPACT_ATOMS: atom_id res chain seq x y z
N MET A 1 47.07 27.46 -51.63
CA MET A 1 45.72 27.40 -51.04
C MET A 1 45.52 26.01 -50.43
N ARG A 2 45.67 25.93 -49.11
CA ARG A 2 45.36 24.75 -48.29
C ARG A 2 44.53 25.30 -47.12
N TRP A 3 43.32 24.78 -46.95
CA TRP A 3 42.48 25.05 -45.78
C TRP A 3 42.57 23.84 -44.84
N PRO A 4 42.79 24.05 -43.53
CA PRO A 4 42.70 23.00 -42.53
C PRO A 4 41.24 22.84 -42.08
N ILE A 5 40.82 21.58 -41.91
CA ILE A 5 39.56 21.21 -41.28
C ILE A 5 39.79 21.31 -39.77
N LEU A 6 39.18 22.32 -39.14
CA LEU A 6 38.99 22.40 -37.69
C LEU A 6 37.61 21.81 -37.37
N LEU A 7 37.60 20.61 -36.78
CA LEU A 7 36.47 20.07 -36.04
C LEU A 7 36.76 20.33 -34.55
N PRO A 8 36.07 21.27 -33.88
CA PRO A 8 36.08 21.31 -32.43
C PRO A 8 34.99 20.38 -31.91
N SER A 9 35.41 19.34 -31.19
CA SER A 9 34.88 18.97 -29.87
C SER A 9 33.42 19.40 -29.58
N LEU A 10 32.46 18.63 -30.09
CA LEU A 10 31.11 18.51 -29.53
C LEU A 10 30.99 17.14 -28.84
N SER A 11 31.61 17.01 -27.67
CA SER A 11 31.47 15.86 -26.79
C SER A 11 31.47 16.37 -25.36
N LEU A 12 30.43 17.13 -24.99
CA LEU A 12 30.11 17.56 -23.64
C LEU A 12 28.81 18.35 -23.73
N LEU A 13 27.68 17.63 -23.60
CA LEU A 13 26.32 18.08 -23.26
C LEU A 13 25.36 16.95 -23.68
N LEU A 14 25.59 15.75 -23.15
CA LEU A 14 24.48 14.82 -22.98
C LEU A 14 23.63 15.43 -21.85
N PRO A 15 22.35 15.75 -22.07
CA PRO A 15 21.48 16.07 -20.95
C PRO A 15 21.53 14.87 -20.02
N ARG A 16 21.76 15.12 -18.71
CA ARG A 16 21.37 14.19 -17.68
C ARG A 16 19.92 13.84 -18.00
N LEU A 17 19.68 12.63 -18.49
CA LEU A 17 18.33 12.09 -18.60
C LEU A 17 17.73 12.33 -17.23
N ALA A 18 16.69 13.16 -17.20
CA ALA A 18 15.94 13.45 -15.99
C ALA A 18 15.66 12.11 -15.34
N THR A 19 16.16 11.94 -14.11
CA THR A 19 15.64 10.95 -13.18
C THR A 19 14.13 11.06 -13.28
N ALA A 20 13.50 10.03 -13.84
CA ALA A 20 12.05 9.91 -13.88
C ALA A 20 11.53 10.32 -12.51
N ILE A 21 10.52 11.19 -12.48
CA ILE A 21 9.84 11.63 -11.28
C ILE A 21 9.50 10.36 -10.48
N ILE A 22 10.26 10.08 -9.43
CA ILE A 22 10.06 8.89 -8.60
C ILE A 22 8.90 9.30 -7.71
N GLY A 23 7.73 8.67 -7.89
CA GLY A 23 6.58 8.92 -7.03
C GLY A 23 6.96 8.89 -5.55
N HIS A 24 6.26 9.70 -4.76
CA HIS A 24 6.35 9.69 -3.31
C HIS A 24 5.25 8.81 -2.71
N GLY A 25 5.57 8.12 -1.60
CA GLY A 25 4.70 7.10 -1.01
C GLY A 25 5.50 6.01 -0.27
N PRO A 26 4.90 4.82 -0.02
CA PRO A 26 5.59 3.68 0.57
C PRO A 26 6.71 3.18 -0.33
N LYS A 27 7.95 3.41 0.09
CA LYS A 27 9.11 2.92 -0.67
C LYS A 27 9.65 1.61 -0.12
N GLY A 28 9.44 1.34 1.17
CA GLY A 28 9.96 0.16 1.83
C GLY A 28 8.99 -0.40 2.86
N ILE A 29 8.97 -1.72 3.00
CA ILE A 29 8.06 -2.44 3.90
C ILE A 29 8.79 -3.54 4.65
N HIS A 30 8.40 -3.76 5.90
CA HIS A 30 8.92 -4.82 6.75
C HIS A 30 7.81 -5.45 7.57
N PRO A 31 7.39 -6.68 7.25
CA PRO A 31 6.47 -7.46 8.07
C PRO A 31 7.05 -7.71 9.46
N ILE A 32 6.30 -7.32 10.50
CA ILE A 32 6.65 -7.59 11.90
C ILE A 32 5.96 -8.87 12.37
N THR A 33 4.70 -9.02 11.98
CA THR A 33 3.90 -10.24 12.16
C THR A 33 3.05 -10.49 10.91
N ASP A 34 2.20 -11.51 10.93
CA ASP A 34 1.17 -11.73 9.90
C ASP A 34 0.08 -10.64 9.87
N ARG A 35 0.08 -9.73 10.85
CA ARG A 35 -0.87 -8.65 11.03
C ARG A 35 -0.25 -7.27 10.85
N TYR A 36 0.92 -7.04 11.44
CA TYR A 36 1.55 -5.72 11.51
C TYR A 36 2.71 -5.60 10.53
N ILE A 37 2.72 -4.50 9.78
CA ILE A 37 3.75 -4.19 8.80
C ILE A 37 4.28 -2.79 9.09
N ALA A 38 5.60 -2.67 9.24
CA ALA A 38 6.27 -1.38 9.23
C ALA A 38 6.40 -0.90 7.78
N VAL A 39 6.06 0.36 7.54
CA VAL A 39 6.08 0.98 6.21
C VAL A 39 6.87 2.27 6.32
N VAL A 40 7.90 2.44 5.50
CA VAL A 40 8.53 3.75 5.32
C VAL A 40 7.89 4.49 4.18
N ASP A 41 7.24 5.60 4.51
CA ASP A 41 6.54 6.44 3.55
C ASP A 41 7.33 7.74 3.32
N SER A 42 7.83 7.88 2.11
CA SER A 42 8.61 9.05 1.67
C SER A 42 7.79 10.31 1.42
N SER A 43 6.46 10.18 1.32
CA SER A 43 5.55 11.31 1.12
C SER A 43 5.21 12.05 2.40
N ILE A 44 5.43 11.42 3.55
CA ILE A 44 5.21 11.99 4.88
C ILE A 44 6.43 11.79 5.77
N ASP A 45 7.56 11.34 5.21
CA ASP A 45 8.84 11.14 5.89
C ASP A 45 8.72 10.46 7.27
N ALA A 46 8.06 9.30 7.30
CA ALA A 46 7.74 8.59 8.52
C ALA A 46 7.91 7.06 8.37
N ILE A 47 8.11 6.39 9.50
CA ILE A 47 7.81 4.95 9.63
C ILE A 47 6.41 4.84 10.22
N LEU A 48 5.52 4.11 9.55
CA LEU A 48 4.17 3.80 10.00
C LEU A 48 4.07 2.32 10.36
N ILE A 49 3.24 1.99 11.35
CA ILE A 49 2.84 0.62 11.63
C ILE A 49 1.41 0.45 11.14
N VAL A 50 1.25 -0.33 10.08
CA VAL A 50 -0.03 -0.61 9.43
C VAL A 50 -0.55 -1.96 9.94
N ASP A 51 -1.80 -1.96 10.42
CA ASP A 51 -2.52 -3.17 10.84
C ASP A 51 -3.36 -3.70 9.68
N GLY A 52 -2.83 -4.69 8.97
CA GLY A 52 -3.47 -5.31 7.81
C GLY A 52 -4.77 -6.06 8.13
N GLN A 53 -4.96 -6.54 9.36
CA GLN A 53 -6.20 -7.22 9.76
C GLN A 53 -7.31 -6.25 10.18
N THR A 54 -7.02 -4.95 10.27
CA THR A 54 -8.02 -3.89 10.48
C THR A 54 -8.22 -3.04 9.22
N GLY A 55 -7.89 -3.62 8.06
CA GLY A 55 -8.01 -2.99 6.76
C GLY A 55 -6.99 -1.91 6.49
N GLY A 56 -5.93 -1.78 7.27
CA GLY A 56 -4.86 -0.80 7.06
C GLY A 56 -4.86 0.38 8.02
N ALA A 57 -5.38 0.21 9.24
CA ALA A 57 -5.29 1.26 10.25
C ALA A 57 -3.83 1.51 10.62
N VAL A 58 -3.45 2.79 10.78
CA VAL A 58 -2.12 3.15 11.30
C VAL A 58 -2.17 3.16 12.83
N VAL A 59 -1.49 2.21 13.45
CA VAL A 59 -1.53 1.98 14.91
C VAL A 59 -0.29 2.50 15.66
N GLY A 60 0.73 2.94 14.92
CA GLY A 60 1.95 3.51 15.46
C GLY A 60 2.71 4.28 14.37
N HIS A 61 3.50 5.26 14.77
CA HIS A 61 4.36 5.99 13.83
C HIS A 61 5.59 6.58 14.52
N VAL A 62 6.58 6.94 13.70
CA VAL A 62 7.70 7.82 14.06
C VAL A 62 8.05 8.70 12.86
N VAL A 63 8.13 10.01 13.08
CA VAL A 63 8.56 10.98 12.07
C VAL A 63 10.09 10.96 11.95
N LEU A 64 10.60 11.02 10.73
CA LEU A 64 12.02 10.80 10.43
C LEU A 64 12.87 12.08 10.36
N HIS A 65 12.23 13.25 10.33
CA HIS A 65 12.88 14.55 10.40
C HIS A 65 12.64 15.26 11.74
N ASP A 66 13.44 16.30 11.98
CA ASP A 66 13.19 17.23 13.08
C ASP A 66 11.95 18.07 12.78
N SER A 67 11.04 18.16 13.76
CA SER A 67 9.81 18.99 13.73
C SER A 67 10.01 20.44 13.27
N ALA A 68 11.21 21.01 13.41
CA ALA A 68 11.52 22.32 12.86
C ALA A 68 11.48 22.36 11.31
N ASN A 69 11.43 21.20 10.65
CA ASN A 69 11.44 21.02 9.21
C ASN A 69 10.13 20.42 8.66
N ASP A 70 9.04 20.40 9.44
CA ASP A 70 7.72 19.92 8.98
C ASP A 70 7.29 20.56 7.65
N GLU A 71 7.57 21.85 7.47
CA GLU A 71 7.25 22.61 6.25
C GLU A 71 8.39 22.60 5.20
N ASN A 72 9.56 22.04 5.53
CA ASN A 72 10.75 22.05 4.67
C ASN A 72 11.07 20.64 4.15
N VAL A 73 10.34 20.27 3.11
CA VAL A 73 10.43 18.98 2.42
C VAL A 73 11.84 18.67 1.88
N GLU A 74 12.65 19.67 1.54
CA GLU A 74 14.03 19.46 1.07
C GLU A 74 14.96 18.89 2.16
N LYS A 75 14.55 19.03 3.43
CA LYS A 75 15.29 18.53 4.60
C LYS A 75 14.75 17.22 5.14
N TRP A 76 13.73 16.66 4.51
CA TRP A 76 13.19 15.36 4.88
C TRP A 76 14.19 14.25 4.56
N LEU A 77 14.10 13.15 5.30
CA LEU A 77 14.99 12.00 5.14
C LEU A 77 14.76 11.31 3.78
N ASN A 78 13.51 11.27 3.30
CA ASN A 78 13.07 10.58 2.07
C ASN A 78 13.47 9.10 2.10
N PRO A 79 12.88 8.31 3.03
CA PRO A 79 13.27 6.92 3.24
C PRO A 79 12.99 6.04 2.02
N LEU A 80 13.81 5.01 1.84
CA LEU A 80 13.73 4.05 0.73
C LEU A 80 13.43 2.63 1.20
N SER A 81 14.13 2.14 2.21
CA SER A 81 14.01 0.76 2.69
C SER A 81 14.00 0.73 4.21
N VAL A 82 13.37 -0.29 4.78
CA VAL A 82 13.22 -0.47 6.23
C VAL A 82 13.42 -1.93 6.61
N ALA A 83 14.14 -2.17 7.71
CA ALA A 83 14.29 -3.51 8.27
C ALA A 83 14.52 -3.46 9.78
N THR A 84 14.14 -4.52 10.48
CA THR A 84 14.51 -4.78 11.88
C THR A 84 14.60 -6.29 12.13
N CYS A 85 14.87 -6.69 13.37
CA CYS A 85 14.86 -8.08 13.82
C CYS A 85 14.01 -8.24 15.08
N ASP A 86 13.67 -9.48 15.45
CA ASP A 86 12.76 -9.77 16.55
C ASP A 86 13.27 -9.26 17.91
N ALA A 87 14.59 -9.25 18.10
CA ALA A 87 15.26 -8.80 19.32
C ALA A 87 15.83 -7.37 19.20
N CYS A 88 15.76 -6.74 18.03
CA CYS A 88 16.42 -5.48 17.75
C CYS A 88 15.69 -4.33 18.45
N LYS A 89 16.43 -3.51 19.19
CA LYS A 89 15.94 -2.22 19.72
C LYS A 89 16.16 -1.07 18.74
N HIS A 90 16.22 -1.38 17.45
CA HIS A 90 16.48 -0.42 16.39
C HIS A 90 15.67 -0.78 15.15
N ILE A 91 15.16 0.23 14.47
CA ILE A 91 14.67 0.12 13.09
C ILE A 91 15.73 0.73 12.20
N PHE A 92 16.14 0.02 11.16
CA PHE A 92 17.10 0.51 10.20
C PHE A 92 16.37 1.02 8.98
N VAL A 93 16.69 2.25 8.58
CA VAL A 93 16.08 2.93 7.44
C VAL A 93 17.18 3.47 6.55
N THR A 94 17.11 3.21 5.25
CA THR A 94 18.01 3.84 4.27
C THR A 94 17.33 5.03 3.62
N ASN A 95 18.11 6.02 3.24
CA ASN A 95 17.82 6.85 2.06
C ASN A 95 18.93 6.63 1.00
N GLU A 96 18.92 7.41 -0.08
CA GLU A 96 19.93 7.27 -1.15
C GLU A 96 21.38 7.53 -0.65
N ASN A 97 21.54 8.20 0.49
CA ASN A 97 22.80 8.76 0.94
C ASN A 97 23.36 8.09 2.20
N MET A 98 22.50 7.61 3.09
CA MET A 98 22.87 7.19 4.44
C MET A 98 21.95 6.10 4.97
N LEU A 99 22.50 5.23 5.82
CA LEU A 99 21.74 4.36 6.69
C LEU A 99 21.46 5.10 8.01
N PHE A 100 20.26 4.92 8.56
CA PHE A 100 19.84 5.48 9.83
C PHE A 100 19.40 4.35 10.75
N ALA A 101 19.73 4.47 12.04
CA ALA A 101 19.22 3.62 13.09
C ALA A 101 18.24 4.44 13.96
N VAL A 102 16.98 4.03 13.98
CA VAL A 102 15.93 4.59 14.83
C VAL A 102 15.90 3.78 16.12
N ALA A 103 16.42 4.34 17.21
CA ALA A 103 16.48 3.66 18.50
C ALA A 103 15.09 3.54 19.14
N LEU A 104 14.77 2.35 19.63
CA LEU A 104 13.51 2.01 20.30
C LEU A 104 13.75 1.68 21.78
N ASP A 105 12.69 1.80 22.59
CA ASP A 105 12.73 1.38 24.00
C ASP A 105 12.63 -0.16 24.15
N LYS A 106 11.83 -0.79 23.29
CA LYS A 106 11.66 -2.25 23.15
C LYS A 106 11.60 -2.65 21.67
N PRO A 107 11.82 -3.93 21.32
CA PRO A 107 11.73 -4.39 19.94
C PRO A 107 10.34 -4.20 19.32
N LEU A 108 10.26 -3.98 18.01
CA LEU A 108 8.97 -3.85 17.31
C LEU A 108 8.10 -5.11 17.46
N LYS A 109 8.73 -6.29 17.48
CA LYS A 109 8.02 -7.56 17.71
C LYS A 109 7.31 -7.61 19.06
N GLU A 110 7.95 -7.09 20.12
CA GLU A 110 7.36 -6.99 21.45
C GLU A 110 6.17 -5.99 21.47
N MET A 111 6.28 -4.87 20.75
CA MET A 111 5.17 -3.92 20.57
C MET A 111 3.99 -4.57 19.84
N ALA A 112 4.27 -5.31 18.77
CA ALA A 112 3.27 -6.03 17.98
C ALA A 112 2.54 -7.11 18.80
N ASP A 113 3.28 -7.90 19.58
CA ASP A 113 2.72 -8.96 20.42
C ASP A 113 1.86 -8.41 21.57
N SER A 114 2.16 -7.19 22.03
CA SER A 114 1.36 -6.47 23.03
C SER A 114 0.26 -5.57 22.42
N HIS A 115 0.17 -5.48 21.09
CA HIS A 115 -0.71 -4.56 20.37
C HIS A 115 -0.55 -3.09 20.81
N ASP A 116 0.64 -2.69 21.27
CA ASP A 116 0.92 -1.37 21.81
C ASP A 116 2.20 -0.78 21.21
N PHE A 117 1.99 0.13 20.25
CA PHE A 117 3.03 0.90 19.57
C PHE A 117 3.16 2.34 20.10
N SER A 118 2.55 2.67 21.24
CA SER A 118 2.53 4.04 21.77
C SER A 118 3.91 4.61 22.09
N SER A 119 4.91 3.77 22.33
CA SER A 119 6.29 4.20 22.56
C SER A 119 7.07 4.53 21.29
N LEU A 120 6.60 4.09 20.11
CA LEU A 120 7.31 4.28 18.84
C LEU A 120 7.56 5.75 18.50
N ILE A 121 6.64 6.64 18.87
CA ILE A 121 6.76 8.10 18.68
C ILE A 121 7.98 8.70 19.40
N LYS A 122 8.57 7.99 20.37
CA LYS A 122 9.77 8.40 21.10
C LYS A 122 11.06 7.93 20.41
N GLY A 123 10.95 7.28 19.25
CA GLY A 123 12.07 6.77 18.49
C GLY A 123 13.08 7.86 18.16
N VAL A 124 14.37 7.59 18.37
CA VAL A 124 15.43 8.56 18.11
C VAL A 124 16.16 8.18 16.83
N VAL A 125 15.98 8.99 15.79
CA VAL A 125 16.64 8.80 14.50
C VAL A 125 18.10 9.23 14.60
N ARG A 126 19.02 8.34 14.23
CA ARG A 126 20.46 8.63 14.19
C ARG A 126 21.06 8.20 12.87
N PRO A 127 21.86 9.06 12.20
CA PRO A 127 22.76 8.62 11.15
C PRO A 127 23.63 7.48 11.64
N PHE A 128 23.82 6.47 10.80
CA PHE A 128 24.61 5.29 11.11
C PHE A 128 25.49 4.94 9.91
N TRP A 129 26.79 5.17 10.06
CA TRP A 129 27.80 4.81 9.06
C TRP A 129 29.04 4.26 9.78
N PRO A 130 29.15 2.93 9.94
CA PRO A 130 30.29 2.30 10.60
C PRO A 130 31.63 2.69 9.96
N LYS A 131 32.67 2.82 10.79
CA LYS A 131 34.02 3.19 10.31
C LYS A 131 34.64 2.18 9.34
N GLY A 132 34.21 0.92 9.40
CA GLY A 132 34.67 -0.12 8.48
C GLY A 132 34.07 -0.01 7.07
N TRP A 133 33.08 0.86 6.86
CA TRP A 133 32.53 1.14 5.53
C TRP A 133 33.31 2.27 4.84
N PRO A 134 33.61 2.16 3.54
CA PRO A 134 34.34 3.20 2.81
C PRO A 134 33.58 4.53 2.80
N SER A 135 34.20 5.61 3.25
CA SER A 135 33.55 6.91 3.38
C SER A 135 33.15 7.55 2.04
N GLU A 136 33.76 7.15 0.93
CA GLU A 136 33.42 7.66 -0.40
C GLU A 136 32.01 7.30 -0.88
N TYR A 137 31.40 6.26 -0.32
CA TYR A 137 30.02 5.84 -0.63
C TYR A 137 28.99 6.45 0.34
N SER A 138 29.44 7.23 1.34
CA SER A 138 28.53 7.98 2.20
C SER A 138 28.10 9.25 1.48
N GLY A 139 26.80 9.40 1.21
CA GLY A 139 26.25 10.61 0.59
C GLY A 139 26.43 10.71 -0.92
N ASP A 140 26.73 9.61 -1.62
CA ASP A 140 26.91 9.59 -3.07
C ASP A 140 25.61 9.32 -3.86
N GLY A 141 24.49 9.09 -3.17
CA GLY A 141 23.19 8.79 -3.76
C GLY A 141 23.00 7.32 -4.19
N GLY A 142 23.89 6.41 -3.80
CA GLY A 142 23.90 5.02 -4.26
C GLY A 142 23.27 3.98 -3.33
N LEU A 143 22.86 4.32 -2.11
CA LEU A 143 22.22 3.37 -1.19
C LEU A 143 20.79 3.00 -1.64
N ARG A 144 20.41 1.73 -1.49
CA ARG A 144 19.14 1.21 -2.03
C ARG A 144 18.31 0.45 -1.01
N ALA A 145 18.81 -0.67 -0.50
CA ALA A 145 18.03 -1.58 0.33
C ALA A 145 18.81 -1.99 1.59
N VAL A 146 18.10 -2.22 2.69
CA VAL A 146 18.62 -2.81 3.91
C VAL A 146 17.88 -4.11 4.19
N SER A 147 18.61 -5.13 4.61
CA SER A 147 18.04 -6.41 5.02
C SER A 147 18.67 -6.87 6.31
N ILE A 148 17.85 -7.38 7.23
CA ILE A 148 18.29 -7.83 8.55
C ILE A 148 17.70 -9.22 8.79
N ALA A 149 18.53 -10.15 9.24
CA ALA A 149 18.06 -11.48 9.63
C ALA A 149 17.10 -11.37 10.82
N SER A 150 16.04 -12.17 10.84
CA SER A 150 15.01 -12.07 11.89
C SER A 150 15.55 -12.35 13.30
N ASP A 151 16.59 -13.17 13.42
CA ASP A 151 17.30 -13.45 14.66
C ASP A 151 18.36 -12.40 15.04
N GLY A 152 18.60 -11.40 14.18
CA GLY A 152 19.61 -10.36 14.36
C GLY A 152 21.05 -10.82 14.14
N SER A 153 21.27 -12.02 13.59
CA SER A 153 22.62 -12.57 13.37
C SER A 153 23.43 -11.82 12.32
N SER A 154 22.77 -11.17 11.35
CA SER A 154 23.43 -10.39 10.29
C SER A 154 22.56 -9.25 9.77
N GLY A 155 23.20 -8.11 9.50
CA GLY A 155 22.62 -6.99 8.76
C GLY A 155 23.41 -6.72 7.48
N TYR A 156 22.70 -6.45 6.38
CA TYR A 156 23.30 -6.11 5.10
C TYR A 156 22.66 -4.87 4.48
N VAL A 157 23.47 -4.08 3.79
CA VAL A 157 23.02 -2.92 3.01
C VAL A 157 23.52 -3.03 1.58
N GLY A 158 22.60 -2.88 0.63
CA GLY A 158 22.88 -2.87 -0.81
C GLY A 158 23.14 -1.46 -1.33
N HIS A 159 24.23 -1.31 -2.08
CA HIS A 159 24.64 -0.09 -2.74
C HIS A 159 24.79 -0.30 -4.24
N ALA A 160 24.14 0.54 -5.05
CA ALA A 160 24.05 0.39 -6.50
C ALA A 160 25.44 0.39 -7.19
N GLY A 161 26.41 1.14 -6.66
CA GLY A 161 27.76 1.26 -7.22
C GLY A 161 28.86 0.50 -6.47
N ALA A 162 28.61 0.08 -5.23
CA ALA A 162 29.65 -0.42 -4.32
C ALA A 162 29.48 -1.90 -3.98
N GLY A 163 28.27 -2.45 -4.08
CA GLY A 163 28.00 -3.84 -3.75
C GLY A 163 27.29 -3.92 -2.41
N ILE A 164 27.75 -4.78 -1.51
CA ILE A 164 27.06 -5.07 -0.24
C ILE A 164 27.97 -4.81 0.95
N PHE A 165 27.43 -4.10 1.94
CA PHE A 165 28.05 -3.87 3.23
C PHE A 165 27.38 -4.72 4.31
N SER A 166 28.15 -5.26 5.25
CA SER A 166 27.67 -5.95 6.45
C SER A 166 27.76 -5.07 7.69
N PHE A 167 26.96 -5.36 8.71
CA PHE A 167 27.04 -4.76 10.06
C PHE A 167 26.30 -5.63 11.10
N ASP A 168 26.56 -5.39 12.39
CA ASP A 168 25.82 -5.95 13.54
C ASP A 168 24.53 -5.13 13.79
N PRO A 169 23.33 -5.71 13.53
CA PRO A 169 22.08 -5.01 13.74
C PRO A 169 21.65 -4.95 15.22
N LEU A 170 22.19 -5.81 16.10
CA LEU A 170 21.83 -5.83 17.52
C LEU A 170 22.47 -4.65 18.27
N ASN A 171 23.69 -4.29 17.90
CA ASN A 171 24.46 -3.23 18.55
C ASN A 171 25.04 -2.23 17.54
N PRO A 172 24.20 -1.44 16.86
CA PRO A 172 24.68 -0.50 15.85
C PRO A 172 25.54 0.59 16.49
N THR A 173 26.85 0.51 16.29
CA THR A 173 27.81 1.51 16.73
C THR A 173 28.82 1.81 15.64
N ASP A 174 29.36 3.03 15.61
CA ASP A 174 30.40 3.40 14.63
C ASP A 174 31.69 2.57 14.77
N LYS A 175 31.83 1.82 15.86
CA LYS A 175 32.97 0.95 16.19
C LYS A 175 32.68 -0.53 15.91
N ASP A 176 31.60 -0.84 15.22
CA ASP A 176 31.28 -2.21 14.82
C ASP A 176 32.47 -2.83 14.05
N GLU A 177 33.11 -3.83 14.67
CA GLU A 177 34.27 -4.53 14.12
C GLU A 177 33.88 -5.50 12.99
N GLY A 178 32.61 -5.91 12.93
CA GLY A 178 32.05 -6.74 11.86
C GLY A 178 31.59 -5.93 10.64
N ALA A 179 31.56 -4.59 10.75
CA ALA A 179 31.13 -3.74 9.66
C ALA A 179 32.21 -3.63 8.57
N ARG A 180 31.89 -4.11 7.36
CA ARG A 180 32.80 -4.07 6.21
C ARG A 180 32.04 -4.20 4.90
N GLN A 181 32.73 -3.88 3.80
CA GLN A 181 32.27 -4.27 2.47
C GLN A 181 32.53 -5.76 2.26
N VAL A 182 31.47 -6.54 2.05
CA VAL A 182 31.56 -8.01 1.86
C VAL A 182 31.48 -8.42 0.39
N ILE A 183 30.91 -7.56 -0.46
CA ILE A 183 30.86 -7.74 -1.91
C ILE A 183 31.19 -6.40 -2.56
N SER A 184 32.15 -6.40 -3.49
CA SER A 184 32.49 -5.27 -4.35
C SER A 184 31.88 -5.44 -5.73
N THR A 185 31.49 -4.35 -6.41
CA THR A 185 31.01 -4.42 -7.80
C THR A 185 32.08 -4.83 -8.82
N GLY A 186 33.35 -4.88 -8.40
CA GLY A 186 34.44 -5.47 -9.16
C GLY A 186 34.54 -7.00 -9.01
N ASP A 187 33.83 -7.59 -8.05
CA ASP A 187 33.78 -9.03 -7.89
C ASP A 187 32.95 -9.63 -9.03
N VAL A 188 33.54 -10.59 -9.74
CA VAL A 188 32.99 -11.18 -10.99
C VAL A 188 31.58 -11.77 -10.80
N LYS A 189 31.15 -11.99 -9.55
CA LYS A 189 29.93 -12.72 -9.21
C LYS A 189 28.69 -11.84 -9.04
N ILE A 190 28.81 -10.57 -8.66
CA ILE A 190 27.67 -9.68 -8.36
C ILE A 190 27.98 -8.30 -8.92
N GLY A 191 27.38 -7.98 -10.07
CA GLY A 191 27.64 -6.72 -10.78
C GLY A 191 26.98 -5.48 -10.15
N LYS A 192 27.04 -4.36 -10.87
CA LYS A 192 26.43 -3.07 -10.47
C LYS A 192 24.90 -3.08 -10.60
N GLY A 193 24.26 -2.11 -9.94
CA GLY A 193 22.83 -1.83 -10.09
C GLY A 193 21.95 -2.70 -9.21
N ILE A 194 22.34 -2.90 -7.95
CA ILE A 194 21.48 -3.52 -6.93
C ILE A 194 20.23 -2.65 -6.75
N THR A 195 19.05 -3.28 -6.80
CA THR A 195 17.75 -2.63 -6.61
C THR A 195 17.00 -3.15 -5.39
N GLY A 196 17.17 -4.44 -5.05
CA GLY A 196 16.51 -5.09 -3.92
C GLY A 196 17.47 -6.01 -3.14
N LEU A 197 17.16 -6.25 -1.87
CA LEU A 197 18.00 -7.05 -0.96
C LEU A 197 17.17 -7.74 0.13
N HIS A 198 17.18 -9.08 0.17
CA HIS A 198 16.35 -9.84 1.10
C HIS A 198 17.05 -11.05 1.69
N HIS A 199 16.97 -11.26 3.01
CA HIS A 199 17.28 -12.57 3.59
C HIS A 199 16.21 -13.58 3.18
N THR A 200 16.61 -14.83 2.92
CA THR A 200 15.64 -15.92 2.81
C THR A 200 15.05 -16.26 4.18
N SER A 201 13.86 -16.86 4.21
CA SER A 201 13.22 -17.32 5.45
C SER A 201 14.06 -18.32 6.25
N THR A 202 14.92 -19.09 5.56
CA THR A 202 15.88 -20.02 6.16
C THR A 202 17.12 -19.33 6.75
N MET A 203 17.33 -18.05 6.46
CA MET A 203 18.51 -17.25 6.82
C MET A 203 19.83 -17.88 6.34
N ARG A 204 19.77 -18.68 5.27
CA ARG A 204 20.96 -19.32 4.66
C ARG A 204 21.46 -18.56 3.44
N ASN A 205 20.59 -17.78 2.79
CA ASN A 205 20.93 -17.02 1.61
C ASN A 205 20.44 -15.58 1.72
N LEU A 206 21.08 -14.72 0.94
CA LEU A 206 20.74 -13.35 0.67
C LEU A 206 20.38 -13.24 -0.81
N ILE A 207 19.18 -12.75 -1.10
CA ILE A 207 18.67 -12.49 -2.44
C ILE A 207 19.07 -11.06 -2.81
N VAL A 208 19.80 -10.90 -3.91
CA VAL A 208 20.26 -9.62 -4.42
C VAL A 208 19.65 -9.39 -5.79
N THR A 209 18.67 -8.49 -5.85
CA THR A 209 17.97 -8.17 -7.10
C THR A 209 18.68 -7.05 -7.84
N ARG A 210 18.78 -7.20 -9.16
CA ARG A 210 19.27 -6.21 -10.11
C ARG A 210 18.29 -6.08 -11.26
N GLU A 211 18.47 -5.07 -12.12
CA GLU A 211 17.53 -4.79 -13.21
C GLU A 211 17.23 -5.98 -14.15
N ARG A 212 18.15 -6.94 -14.28
CA ARG A 212 18.04 -8.09 -15.22
C ARG A 212 18.40 -9.45 -14.62
N THR A 213 18.96 -9.47 -13.42
CA THR A 213 19.44 -10.69 -12.79
C THR A 213 19.08 -10.69 -11.31
N VAL A 214 18.97 -11.88 -10.75
CA VAL A 214 18.90 -12.10 -9.31
C VAL A 214 20.10 -12.93 -8.91
N HIS A 215 20.79 -12.57 -7.84
CA HIS A 215 21.84 -13.39 -7.27
C HIS A 215 21.36 -13.98 -5.95
N ILE A 216 21.45 -15.30 -5.82
CA ILE A 216 21.21 -16.03 -4.58
C ILE A 216 22.57 -16.26 -3.94
N VAL A 217 22.87 -15.46 -2.93
CA VAL A 217 24.18 -15.39 -2.30
C VAL A 217 24.16 -16.18 -1.01
N LYS A 218 25.03 -17.17 -0.86
CA LYS A 218 25.11 -17.95 0.38
C LYS A 218 25.67 -17.08 1.50
N ILE A 219 24.99 -17.08 2.65
CA ILE A 219 25.47 -16.47 3.90
C ILE A 219 25.74 -17.52 4.97
N ARG A 220 25.39 -18.78 4.69
CA ARG A 220 25.72 -19.93 5.52
C ARG A 220 26.00 -21.14 4.63
N ASP A 221 27.21 -21.67 4.70
CA ASP A 221 27.61 -22.90 4.01
C ASP A 221 27.21 -24.17 4.80
N ASP A 222 27.56 -25.33 4.27
CA ASP A 222 27.24 -26.64 4.87
C ASP A 222 27.95 -26.87 6.22
N ASP A 223 29.09 -26.21 6.44
CA ASP A 223 29.82 -26.20 7.71
C ASP A 223 29.28 -25.16 8.71
N GLY A 224 28.32 -24.34 8.27
CA GLY A 224 27.71 -23.27 9.05
C GLY A 224 28.50 -21.97 9.10
N SER A 225 29.55 -21.84 8.29
CA SER A 225 30.35 -20.62 8.16
C SER A 225 29.73 -19.65 7.17
N ASN A 226 30.04 -18.35 7.30
CA ASN A 226 29.55 -17.32 6.39
C ASN A 226 30.59 -17.05 5.27
N PRO A 227 30.37 -17.53 4.03
CA PRO A 227 31.33 -17.37 2.94
C PRO A 227 31.47 -15.90 2.48
N LEU A 228 30.48 -15.04 2.76
CA LEU A 228 30.62 -13.59 2.54
C LEU A 228 31.66 -12.96 3.46
N GLU A 229 31.74 -13.47 4.67
CA GLU A 229 32.63 -12.94 5.69
C GLU A 229 34.06 -13.45 5.57
N SER A 230 34.24 -14.62 4.93
CA SER A 230 35.55 -15.17 4.61
C SER A 230 36.19 -14.58 3.35
N GLY A 231 35.48 -13.69 2.64
CA GLY A 231 35.95 -13.02 1.41
C GLY A 231 35.81 -13.86 0.14
N TYR A 232 35.09 -14.99 0.19
CA TYR A 232 34.86 -15.87 -0.94
C TYR A 232 33.35 -16.01 -1.20
N PRO A 233 32.68 -14.96 -1.71
CA PRO A 233 31.24 -14.99 -1.91
C PRO A 233 30.84 -16.13 -2.85
N GLU A 234 29.92 -16.99 -2.41
CA GLU A 234 29.26 -17.96 -3.28
C GLU A 234 27.90 -17.40 -3.69
N ALA A 235 27.70 -17.25 -4.99
CA ALA A 235 26.46 -16.73 -5.54
C ALA A 235 26.04 -17.54 -6.75
N TYR A 236 24.77 -17.90 -6.81
CA TYR A 236 24.12 -18.40 -8.01
C TYR A 236 23.46 -17.23 -8.74
N GLU A 237 23.71 -17.09 -10.04
CA GLU A 237 23.08 -16.07 -10.87
C GLU A 237 21.85 -16.65 -11.58
N LEU A 238 20.71 -16.01 -11.38
CA LEU A 238 19.47 -16.24 -12.09
C LEU A 238 19.28 -15.13 -13.13
N ALA A 239 19.51 -15.46 -14.40
CA ALA A 239 19.36 -14.55 -15.53
C ALA A 239 17.88 -14.36 -15.88
N LEU A 240 17.24 -13.34 -15.30
CA LEU A 240 15.81 -13.12 -15.45
C LEU A 240 15.43 -12.72 -16.87
N ASP A 241 16.29 -11.96 -17.54
CA ASP A 241 16.12 -11.62 -18.95
C ASP A 241 16.05 -12.88 -19.82
N TYR A 242 16.94 -13.86 -19.61
CA TYR A 242 16.89 -15.14 -20.31
C TYR A 242 15.61 -15.95 -20.01
N HIS A 243 15.24 -16.09 -18.73
CA HIS A 243 14.10 -16.93 -18.35
C HIS A 243 12.73 -16.33 -18.66
N CYS A 244 12.64 -15.00 -18.72
CA CYS A 244 11.38 -14.28 -18.93
C CYS A 244 11.24 -13.68 -20.35
N ASP A 245 12.26 -13.79 -21.22
CA ASP A 245 12.29 -13.21 -22.57
C ASP A 245 11.04 -13.58 -23.40
N TYR A 246 10.65 -14.86 -23.34
CA TYR A 246 9.54 -15.39 -24.13
C TYR A 246 8.19 -14.72 -23.82
N LEU A 247 8.03 -14.10 -22.65
CA LEU A 247 6.81 -13.37 -22.29
C LEU A 247 6.53 -12.18 -23.22
N TYR A 248 7.54 -11.75 -23.97
CA TYR A 248 7.52 -10.56 -24.81
C TYR A 248 8.04 -10.81 -26.23
N SER A 249 8.17 -12.08 -26.64
CA SER A 249 8.74 -12.47 -27.94
C SER A 249 7.99 -11.95 -29.17
N ASP A 250 6.81 -11.37 -28.98
CA ASP A 250 6.02 -10.75 -30.05
C ASP A 250 6.48 -9.31 -30.35
N ASP A 251 7.35 -8.71 -29.52
CA ASP A 251 7.89 -7.36 -29.69
C ASP A 251 9.33 -7.23 -29.15
N ASP A 252 10.31 -7.40 -30.04
CA ASP A 252 11.76 -7.29 -29.74
C ASP A 252 12.19 -5.91 -29.16
N SER A 253 11.31 -4.90 -29.15
CA SER A 253 11.60 -3.59 -28.56
C SER A 253 11.32 -3.52 -27.05
N VAL A 254 10.68 -4.54 -26.48
CA VAL A 254 10.30 -4.58 -25.06
C VAL A 254 11.46 -5.08 -24.20
N ILE A 255 12.08 -4.15 -23.45
CA ILE A 255 13.10 -4.50 -22.45
C ILE A 255 12.44 -4.58 -21.07
N MET A 256 12.57 -5.72 -20.39
CA MET A 256 12.12 -5.89 -19.00
C MET A 256 13.08 -5.25 -18.00
N ARG A 257 12.51 -4.68 -16.95
CA ARG A 257 13.23 -4.27 -15.74
C ARG A 257 12.62 -4.92 -14.52
N PHE A 258 13.47 -5.51 -13.70
CA PHE A 258 13.08 -6.10 -12.43
C PHE A 258 13.51 -5.18 -11.28
N LEU A 259 12.64 -5.09 -10.28
CA LEU A 259 12.77 -4.15 -9.18
C LEU A 259 13.16 -4.87 -7.91
N ASP A 260 12.48 -5.97 -7.61
CA ASP A 260 12.70 -6.73 -6.38
C ASP A 260 12.37 -8.22 -6.54
N THR A 261 12.84 -9.06 -5.61
CA THR A 261 12.63 -10.51 -5.62
C THR A 261 12.62 -11.10 -4.22
N VAL A 262 11.65 -11.97 -3.97
CA VAL A 262 11.55 -12.77 -2.75
C VAL A 262 11.47 -14.25 -3.10
N VAL A 263 11.98 -15.11 -2.22
CA VAL A 263 11.99 -16.57 -2.42
C VAL A 263 11.18 -17.25 -1.33
N ILE A 264 10.23 -18.09 -1.74
CA ILE A 264 9.40 -18.92 -0.88
C ILE A 264 9.53 -20.37 -1.35
N ASN A 265 10.18 -21.20 -0.53
CA ASN A 265 10.48 -22.60 -0.87
C ASN A 265 11.19 -22.67 -2.24
N ASP A 266 10.64 -23.43 -3.18
CA ASP A 266 11.18 -23.65 -4.53
C ASP A 266 10.72 -22.61 -5.55
N TYR A 267 10.17 -21.48 -5.09
CA TYR A 267 9.63 -20.43 -5.95
C TYR A 267 10.31 -19.08 -5.70
N ALA A 268 10.77 -18.46 -6.78
CA ALA A 268 11.22 -17.07 -6.80
C ALA A 268 10.11 -16.19 -7.37
N PHE A 269 9.63 -15.24 -6.57
CA PHE A 269 8.67 -14.24 -6.99
C PHE A 269 9.40 -12.94 -7.29
N VAL A 270 9.32 -12.50 -8.53
CA VAL A 270 10.07 -11.39 -9.08
C VAL A 270 9.09 -10.30 -9.50
N MET A 271 9.31 -9.08 -9.04
CA MET A 271 8.54 -7.93 -9.45
C MET A 271 9.26 -7.19 -10.56
N GLY A 272 8.54 -6.88 -11.64
CA GLY A 272 9.11 -6.15 -12.76
C GLY A 272 8.07 -5.59 -13.71
N HIS A 273 8.54 -4.82 -14.68
CA HIS A 273 7.71 -4.23 -15.70
C HIS A 273 8.49 -4.06 -17.02
N PRO A 274 7.79 -4.04 -18.16
CA PRO A 274 8.39 -3.67 -19.43
C PRO A 274 8.68 -2.16 -19.44
N THR A 275 9.85 -1.78 -19.98
CA THR A 275 10.27 -0.37 -20.06
C THR A 275 9.52 0.42 -21.12
N HIS A 276 9.05 -0.26 -22.17
CA HIS A 276 8.30 0.31 -23.28
C HIS A 276 7.22 -0.69 -23.69
N SER A 277 6.03 -0.21 -24.08
CA SER A 277 4.96 -1.01 -24.64
C SER A 277 4.22 -0.18 -25.69
N THR A 278 3.79 -0.81 -26.77
CA THR A 278 2.87 -0.18 -27.74
C THR A 278 1.42 -0.19 -27.27
N LYS A 279 1.10 -0.93 -26.20
CA LYS A 279 -0.27 -1.13 -25.69
C LYS A 279 -0.67 -0.15 -24.58
N ALA A 280 0.29 0.49 -23.92
CA ALA A 280 0.07 1.36 -22.76
C ALA A 280 1.08 2.51 -22.74
N MET A 281 0.66 3.67 -22.24
CA MET A 281 1.53 4.84 -22.10
C MET A 281 2.40 4.71 -20.85
N HIS A 282 1.83 4.16 -19.77
CA HIS A 282 2.55 3.82 -18.55
C HIS A 282 2.28 2.35 -18.18
N ASN A 283 3.28 1.49 -18.38
CA ASN A 283 3.18 0.08 -18.04
C ASN A 283 3.07 -0.13 -16.53
N GLY A 284 2.07 -0.89 -16.08
CA GLY A 284 2.00 -1.34 -14.70
C GLY A 284 3.10 -2.34 -14.35
N VAL A 285 3.30 -2.55 -13.05
CA VAL A 285 4.15 -3.64 -12.55
C VAL A 285 3.38 -4.96 -12.56
N ALA A 286 4.09 -6.06 -12.78
CA ALA A 286 3.60 -7.42 -12.59
C ALA A 286 4.55 -8.25 -11.73
N ILE A 287 4.00 -9.33 -11.19
CA ILE A 287 4.75 -10.33 -10.44
C ILE A 287 4.85 -11.59 -11.28
N TYR A 288 6.08 -12.05 -11.42
CA TYR A 288 6.45 -13.27 -12.13
C TYR A 288 6.92 -14.29 -11.11
N ARG A 289 6.68 -15.57 -11.41
CA ARG A 289 7.18 -16.68 -10.61
C ARG A 289 8.11 -17.53 -11.47
N LEU A 290 9.27 -17.85 -10.94
CA LEU A 290 10.14 -18.91 -11.44
C LEU A 290 10.13 -20.09 -10.46
N THR A 291 10.28 -21.30 -10.96
CA THR A 291 10.26 -22.54 -10.17
C THR A 291 11.62 -23.20 -10.25
N TRP A 292 12.17 -23.61 -9.10
CA TRP A 292 13.36 -24.44 -9.02
C TRP A 292 13.01 -25.89 -9.39
N ASN A 293 13.78 -26.47 -10.30
CA ASN A 293 13.70 -27.88 -10.66
C ASN A 293 14.88 -28.61 -10.02
N GLU A 294 14.60 -29.48 -9.05
CA GLU A 294 15.63 -30.25 -8.36
C GLU A 294 16.39 -31.21 -9.29
N ASP A 295 15.71 -31.81 -10.27
CA ASP A 295 16.33 -32.79 -11.18
C ASP A 295 17.34 -32.14 -12.14
N GLU A 296 17.08 -30.89 -12.53
CA GLU A 296 17.93 -30.12 -13.45
C GLU A 296 18.88 -29.15 -12.73
N GLU A 297 18.75 -29.04 -11.39
CA GLU A 297 19.44 -28.05 -10.55
C GLU A 297 19.40 -26.62 -11.15
N ALA A 298 18.23 -26.25 -11.68
CA ALA A 298 18.05 -25.00 -12.43
C ALA A 298 16.67 -24.38 -12.21
N TRP A 299 16.56 -23.08 -12.44
CA TRP A 299 15.30 -22.35 -12.43
C TRP A 299 14.63 -22.42 -13.81
N HIS A 300 13.31 -22.61 -13.82
CA HIS A 300 12.52 -22.70 -15.05
C HIS A 300 11.20 -21.91 -14.94
N ASN A 301 10.52 -21.78 -16.09
CA ASN A 301 9.11 -21.39 -16.19
C ASN A 301 8.76 -20.04 -15.57
N CYS A 302 9.30 -18.94 -16.10
CA CYS A 302 8.89 -17.59 -15.71
C CYS A 302 7.42 -17.34 -16.09
N ILE A 303 6.51 -17.39 -15.12
CA ILE A 303 5.07 -17.26 -15.34
C ILE A 303 4.57 -15.99 -14.66
N GLN A 304 3.84 -15.16 -15.38
CA GLN A 304 3.15 -14.01 -14.81
C GLN A 304 1.97 -14.48 -13.95
N VAL A 305 2.05 -14.20 -12.64
CA VAL A 305 1.10 -14.68 -11.62
C VAL A 305 0.16 -13.59 -11.10
N ALA A 306 0.57 -12.32 -11.11
CA ALA A 306 -0.25 -11.19 -10.70
C ALA A 306 0.12 -9.93 -11.50
N GLY A 307 -0.84 -9.04 -11.72
CA GLY A 307 -0.65 -7.84 -12.54
C GLY A 307 -0.63 -8.16 -14.03
N ASP A 308 -0.93 -7.18 -14.88
CA ASP A 308 -0.63 -7.22 -16.30
C ASP A 308 0.35 -6.10 -16.66
N GLY A 309 1.63 -6.46 -16.76
CA GLY A 309 2.71 -5.50 -16.98
C GLY A 309 2.66 -4.83 -18.36
N LEU A 310 1.84 -5.32 -19.30
CA LEU A 310 1.68 -4.72 -20.62
C LEU A 310 0.48 -3.77 -20.71
N LEU A 311 -0.41 -3.81 -19.72
CA LEU A 311 -1.55 -2.90 -19.64
C LEU A 311 -1.16 -1.63 -18.89
N GLU A 312 -2.01 -0.62 -19.06
CA GLU A 312 -1.89 0.64 -18.34
C GLU A 312 -1.88 0.38 -16.83
N ALA A 313 -0.91 0.99 -16.17
CA ALA A 313 -0.80 1.01 -14.72
C ALA A 313 -2.14 1.38 -14.10
N GLY A 314 -2.45 0.75 -12.98
CA GLY A 314 -3.72 1.01 -12.32
C GLY A 314 -3.82 0.32 -10.99
N TRP A 315 -4.87 0.66 -10.25
CA TRP A 315 -5.13 0.10 -8.94
C TRP A 315 -6.39 -0.75 -9.00
N VAL A 316 -6.22 -2.01 -9.42
CA VAL A 316 -7.32 -2.97 -9.52
C VAL A 316 -6.96 -4.21 -8.74
N ASP A 317 -7.77 -4.51 -7.75
CA ASP A 317 -7.73 -5.80 -7.07
C ASP A 317 -8.45 -6.86 -7.88
N GLY A 318 -8.16 -8.11 -7.55
CA GLY A 318 -8.79 -9.24 -8.18
C GLY A 318 -7.78 -10.33 -8.47
N ILE A 319 -8.11 -11.13 -9.47
CA ILE A 319 -7.51 -12.44 -9.60
C ILE A 319 -6.40 -12.44 -10.64
N GLY A 320 -5.21 -12.84 -10.23
CA GLY A 320 -4.04 -13.04 -11.08
C GLY A 320 -3.77 -11.85 -11.99
N ARG A 321 -3.75 -12.08 -13.31
CA ARG A 321 -3.48 -11.06 -14.33
C ARG A 321 -4.56 -9.99 -14.48
N ALA A 322 -5.76 -10.21 -13.93
CA ALA A 322 -6.81 -9.19 -13.95
C ALA A 322 -6.55 -8.06 -12.94
N SER A 323 -5.69 -8.31 -11.95
CA SER A 323 -5.20 -7.25 -11.06
C SER A 323 -4.30 -6.29 -11.85
N ARG A 324 -4.21 -5.05 -11.38
CA ARG A 324 -3.30 -4.03 -11.91
C ARG A 324 -2.57 -3.39 -10.75
N PHE A 325 -1.26 -3.18 -10.90
CA PHE A 325 -0.42 -2.42 -9.99
C PHE A 325 -0.06 -1.08 -10.62
N SER A 326 0.37 -0.12 -9.81
CA SER A 326 1.01 1.08 -10.34
C SER A 326 2.32 0.75 -11.07
N ASN A 327 2.85 1.73 -11.79
CA ASN A 327 4.20 1.66 -12.36
C ASN A 327 5.30 2.01 -11.31
N THR A 328 4.90 2.37 -10.09
CA THR A 328 5.79 2.81 -9.01
C THR A 328 5.86 1.82 -7.85
N ALA A 329 5.28 0.62 -7.96
CA ALA A 329 5.52 -0.44 -6.99
C ALA A 329 7.03 -0.79 -6.92
N ARG A 330 7.61 -0.86 -5.70
CA ARG A 330 9.09 -0.85 -5.54
C ARG A 330 9.67 -1.94 -4.65
N ASP A 331 8.99 -2.29 -3.57
CA ASP A 331 9.50 -3.22 -2.56
C ASP A 331 8.53 -4.38 -2.31
N MET A 332 9.08 -5.56 -2.04
CA MET A 332 8.32 -6.76 -1.72
C MET A 332 8.78 -7.38 -0.42
N ALA A 333 7.85 -7.95 0.34
CA ALA A 333 8.19 -8.74 1.50
C ALA A 333 7.25 -9.94 1.66
N ILE A 334 7.68 -10.96 2.40
CA ILE A 334 6.87 -12.15 2.69
C ILE A 334 6.24 -11.99 4.07
N LEU A 335 4.92 -12.13 4.18
CA LEU A 335 4.27 -12.18 5.49
C LEU A 335 4.67 -13.46 6.25
N PRO A 336 5.05 -13.36 7.54
CA PRO A 336 5.41 -14.51 8.35
C PRO A 336 4.14 -15.26 8.80
N HIS A 337 3.52 -16.00 7.88
CA HIS A 337 2.33 -16.80 8.18
C HIS A 337 2.60 -18.30 7.92
N SER A 338 2.28 -19.14 8.91
CA SER A 338 2.65 -20.56 8.91
C SER A 338 1.93 -21.42 7.87
N LYS A 339 0.82 -20.94 7.30
CA LYS A 339 -0.08 -21.73 6.42
C LYS A 339 -0.42 -21.04 5.11
N SER A 340 0.06 -19.83 4.88
CA SER A 340 -0.19 -19.08 3.65
C SER A 340 1.08 -18.40 3.19
N HIS A 341 1.22 -18.28 1.89
CA HIS A 341 2.32 -17.59 1.26
C HIS A 341 1.75 -16.30 0.68
N ILE A 342 1.94 -15.20 1.40
CA ILE A 342 1.46 -13.89 0.97
C ILE A 342 2.68 -13.00 0.74
N VAL A 343 2.80 -12.51 -0.48
CA VAL A 343 3.76 -11.46 -0.83
C VAL A 343 3.05 -10.12 -0.68
N VAL A 344 3.63 -9.22 0.10
CA VAL A 344 3.15 -7.83 0.22
C VAL A 344 4.01 -6.98 -0.67
N VAL A 345 3.37 -6.08 -1.41
CA VAL A 345 4.04 -5.11 -2.29
C VAL A 345 3.72 -3.69 -1.82
N ALA A 346 4.76 -2.88 -1.70
CA ALA A 346 4.65 -1.44 -1.48
C ALA A 346 4.27 -0.74 -2.79
N ASP A 347 3.05 -0.18 -2.85
CA ASP A 347 2.54 0.54 -4.03
C ASP A 347 2.55 2.05 -3.76
N VAL A 348 3.55 2.74 -4.33
CA VAL A 348 3.94 4.12 -3.99
C VAL A 348 2.83 5.12 -4.32
N ASP A 349 2.33 5.10 -5.57
CA ASP A 349 1.34 6.09 -6.05
C ASP A 349 0.05 6.10 -5.26
N ASN A 350 -0.19 5.03 -4.51
CA ASN A 350 -1.47 4.79 -3.91
C ASN A 350 -1.46 4.76 -2.37
N ARG A 351 -0.30 4.97 -1.75
CA ARG A 351 -0.10 4.83 -0.29
C ARG A 351 -0.81 3.59 0.26
N ALA A 352 -0.53 2.47 -0.38
CA ALA A 352 -1.20 1.21 -0.09
C ALA A 352 -0.24 0.03 -0.10
N LEU A 353 -0.66 -1.03 0.60
CA LEU A 353 0.01 -2.32 0.60
C LEU A 353 -0.83 -3.30 -0.21
N ARG A 354 -0.22 -3.96 -1.19
CA ARG A 354 -0.89 -4.92 -2.07
C ARG A 354 -0.54 -6.32 -1.60
N TYR A 355 -1.54 -7.08 -1.18
CA TYR A 355 -1.38 -8.44 -0.68
C TYR A 355 -1.63 -9.39 -1.83
N VAL A 356 -0.62 -10.20 -2.16
CA VAL A 356 -0.67 -11.17 -3.24
C VAL A 356 -0.60 -12.56 -2.63
N ASP A 357 -1.75 -13.23 -2.55
CA ASP A 357 -1.86 -14.58 -2.03
C ASP A 357 -1.39 -15.59 -3.09
N VAL A 358 -0.19 -16.14 -2.86
CA VAL A 358 0.47 -17.15 -3.70
C VAL A 358 0.51 -18.52 -3.03
N THR A 359 -0.35 -18.73 -2.01
CA THR A 359 -0.43 -20.00 -1.27
C THR A 359 -0.71 -21.19 -2.18
N ILE A 360 -1.53 -20.99 -3.21
CA ILE A 360 -1.78 -22.02 -4.22
C ILE A 360 -0.93 -21.68 -5.46
N PRO A 361 0.08 -22.51 -5.80
CA PRO A 361 0.95 -22.23 -6.94
C PRO A 361 0.19 -22.34 -8.27
N VAL A 362 0.52 -21.47 -9.23
CA VAL A 362 -0.02 -21.48 -10.60
C VAL A 362 0.85 -22.38 -11.48
N GLU A 363 0.46 -23.58 -11.85
CA GLU A 363 1.42 -24.55 -12.42
C GLU A 363 1.82 -24.26 -13.87
N SER A 364 0.98 -23.57 -14.67
CA SER A 364 1.31 -23.19 -16.05
C SER A 364 0.64 -21.89 -16.50
N GLN A 365 1.06 -21.31 -17.64
CA GLN A 365 0.42 -20.12 -18.21
C GLN A 365 -1.01 -20.36 -18.72
N ASP A 366 -1.27 -21.55 -19.27
CA ASP A 366 -2.58 -21.97 -19.80
C ASP A 366 -3.52 -22.45 -18.69
N ASP A 367 -3.03 -22.43 -17.45
CA ASP A 367 -3.77 -22.94 -16.33
C ASP A 367 -4.98 -22.05 -16.06
N LYS A 368 -6.18 -22.61 -16.21
CA LYS A 368 -7.43 -22.01 -15.71
C LYS A 368 -7.37 -21.78 -14.18
N LEU A 369 -6.32 -22.25 -13.50
CA LEU A 369 -6.02 -21.98 -12.09
C LEU A 369 -5.16 -20.74 -11.85
N ALA A 370 -4.74 -20.00 -12.89
CA ALA A 370 -4.30 -18.59 -12.74
C ALA A 370 -5.38 -17.73 -12.04
N HIS A 371 -6.61 -18.27 -11.95
CA HIS A 371 -7.72 -17.75 -11.15
C HIS A 371 -7.59 -17.94 -9.62
N LYS A 372 -6.44 -18.38 -9.08
CA LYS A 372 -6.27 -18.63 -7.63
C LYS A 372 -5.39 -17.63 -6.90
N VAL A 373 -4.52 -16.90 -7.61
CA VAL A 373 -3.76 -15.81 -6.99
C VAL A 373 -4.71 -14.65 -6.78
N MET A 374 -4.94 -14.27 -5.53
CA MET A 374 -5.77 -13.12 -5.19
C MET A 374 -4.88 -11.94 -4.85
N VAL A 375 -5.16 -10.80 -5.48
CA VAL A 375 -4.59 -9.51 -5.10
C VAL A 375 -5.65 -8.70 -4.38
N SER A 376 -5.36 -8.31 -3.16
CA SER A 376 -6.17 -7.37 -2.39
C SER A 376 -5.35 -6.17 -1.96
N THR A 377 -6.02 -5.07 -1.64
CA THR A 377 -5.34 -3.87 -1.17
C THR A 377 -5.67 -3.54 0.25
N VAL A 378 -4.65 -3.12 0.98
CA VAL A 378 -4.76 -2.48 2.28
C VAL A 378 -4.32 -1.03 2.11
N ALA A 379 -5.30 -0.13 2.00
CA ALA A 379 -5.02 1.30 1.92
C ALA A 379 -4.83 1.88 3.33
N TYR A 380 -3.81 2.72 3.49
CA TYR A 380 -3.50 3.37 4.75
C TYR A 380 -3.28 4.87 4.54
N ASP A 381 -4.17 5.53 3.80
CA ASP A 381 -4.13 6.98 3.65
C ASP A 381 -5.30 7.63 4.40
N GLU A 382 -5.04 8.00 5.66
CA GLU A 382 -6.02 8.59 6.58
C GLU A 382 -5.71 10.08 6.84
N ASP A 383 -5.50 10.87 5.78
CA ASP A 383 -5.07 12.27 5.91
C ASP A 383 -3.81 12.41 6.78
N LEU A 384 -2.93 11.40 6.74
CA LEU A 384 -1.78 11.27 7.64
C LEU A 384 -0.89 12.51 7.63
N TYR A 385 -0.75 13.16 6.47
CA TYR A 385 -0.03 14.43 6.35
C TYR A 385 -0.64 15.53 7.23
N GLN A 386 -1.97 15.69 7.21
CA GLN A 386 -2.66 16.71 8.01
C GLN A 386 -2.55 16.38 9.50
N VAL A 387 -2.69 15.10 9.85
CA VAL A 387 -2.56 14.62 11.24
C VAL A 387 -1.17 14.87 11.81
N LEU A 388 -0.12 14.57 11.04
CA LEU A 388 1.25 14.69 11.50
C LEU A 388 1.73 16.15 11.48
N TYR A 389 1.37 16.94 10.47
CA TYR A 389 2.00 18.24 10.21
C TYR A 389 1.07 19.45 10.33
N ALA A 390 -0.21 19.32 10.01
CA ALA A 390 -1.15 20.45 10.05
C ALA A 390 -1.68 20.76 11.47
N LYS A 391 -1.26 19.99 12.48
CA LYS A 391 -1.68 20.12 13.90
C LYS A 391 -3.21 20.07 14.07
N GLU A 392 -3.91 19.47 13.11
CA GLU A 392 -5.32 19.12 13.27
C GLU A 392 -5.45 18.02 14.32
N GLU A 393 -6.63 17.88 14.93
CA GLU A 393 -6.82 16.77 15.87
C GLU A 393 -6.63 15.45 15.10
N PRO A 394 -5.74 14.54 15.58
CA PRO A 394 -5.47 13.30 14.89
C PRO A 394 -6.75 12.50 14.64
N TRP A 395 -6.89 11.88 13.47
CA TRP A 395 -7.89 10.83 13.25
C TRP A 395 -7.65 9.63 14.17
N THR A 396 -6.46 9.47 14.75
CA THR A 396 -6.23 8.49 15.84
C THR A 396 -7.02 8.82 17.11
N LYS A 397 -7.62 10.03 17.22
CA LYS A 397 -8.65 10.35 18.21
C LYS A 397 -10.05 9.93 17.80
N LEU A 398 -10.28 9.52 16.54
CA LEU A 398 -11.46 8.77 16.06
C LEU A 398 -11.52 7.36 16.65
N THR A 399 -11.29 7.29 17.95
CA THR A 399 -11.78 6.25 18.81
C THR A 399 -13.23 5.95 18.42
N PRO A 400 -13.64 4.68 18.47
CA PRO A 400 -15.03 4.29 18.21
C PRO A 400 -16.05 5.16 18.94
N GLU A 401 -15.69 5.65 20.13
CA GLU A 401 -16.45 6.58 20.95
C GLU A 401 -16.64 7.95 20.28
N SER A 402 -15.58 8.55 19.76
CA SER A 402 -15.62 9.87 19.14
C SER A 402 -16.27 9.85 17.75
N VAL A 403 -16.07 8.79 16.96
CA VAL A 403 -16.79 8.59 15.70
C VAL A 403 -18.29 8.64 15.99
N MET A 404 -18.77 7.87 16.97
CA MET A 404 -20.19 7.89 17.32
C MET A 404 -20.70 9.23 17.86
N ASN A 405 -19.87 9.97 18.60
CA ASN A 405 -20.25 11.31 19.07
C ASN A 405 -20.41 12.33 17.92
N GLN A 406 -19.68 12.14 16.82
CA GLN A 406 -19.69 13.02 15.64
C GLN A 406 -20.69 12.55 14.56
N ASP A 407 -20.83 11.23 14.39
CA ASP A 407 -21.46 10.60 13.21
C ASP A 407 -23.00 10.62 13.24
N GLY A 408 -23.64 11.01 14.34
CA GLY A 408 -25.11 10.95 14.42
C GLY A 408 -25.63 9.52 14.20
N LYS A 409 -26.90 9.38 13.83
CA LYS A 409 -27.53 8.07 13.64
C LYS A 409 -26.83 7.30 12.51
N SER A 410 -26.53 6.04 12.76
CA SER A 410 -25.97 5.12 11.76
C SER A 410 -26.85 3.91 11.56
N TYR A 411 -26.76 3.30 10.40
CA TYR A 411 -27.67 2.22 10.01
C TYR A 411 -26.99 1.19 9.13
N TYR A 412 -27.29 -0.07 9.39
CA TYR A 412 -26.91 -1.15 8.52
C TYR A 412 -28.00 -2.21 8.49
N HIS A 413 -28.11 -2.89 7.36
CA HIS A 413 -28.97 -4.06 7.22
C HIS A 413 -28.20 -5.35 7.51
N SER A 414 -28.85 -6.38 8.04
CA SER A 414 -28.22 -7.68 8.31
C SER A 414 -29.17 -8.82 7.98
N GLY A 415 -28.60 -10.01 7.75
CA GLY A 415 -29.31 -11.18 7.29
C GLY A 415 -29.24 -11.35 5.78
N GLU A 416 -29.39 -12.60 5.32
CA GLU A 416 -29.31 -12.99 3.91
C GLU A 416 -30.24 -12.17 2.99
N GLY A 417 -31.44 -11.81 3.45
CA GLY A 417 -32.40 -10.99 2.70
C GLY A 417 -32.02 -9.51 2.55
N SER A 418 -30.88 -9.10 3.10
CA SER A 418 -30.32 -7.75 3.04
C SER A 418 -29.01 -7.66 2.26
N LEU A 419 -28.58 -8.76 1.67
CA LEU A 419 -27.48 -8.77 0.71
C LEU A 419 -28.05 -8.38 -0.66
N TYR A 420 -27.54 -7.30 -1.23
CA TYR A 420 -27.97 -6.80 -2.53
C TYR A 420 -26.80 -6.75 -3.48
N SER A 421 -27.03 -7.09 -4.74
CA SER A 421 -26.08 -6.78 -5.81
C SER A 421 -26.32 -5.34 -6.24
N MET A 422 -25.41 -4.43 -5.91
CA MET A 422 -25.60 -2.99 -6.13
C MET A 422 -24.29 -2.26 -6.47
N THR A 423 -24.43 -1.22 -7.29
CA THR A 423 -23.35 -0.29 -7.58
C THR A 423 -23.16 0.69 -6.42
N LEU A 424 -22.06 1.46 -6.41
CA LEU A 424 -21.87 2.53 -5.42
C LEU A 424 -23.01 3.54 -5.44
N VAL A 425 -23.50 3.90 -6.64
CA VAL A 425 -24.58 4.88 -6.82
C VAL A 425 -25.86 4.39 -6.16
N ASP A 426 -26.16 3.10 -6.31
CA ASP A 426 -27.33 2.48 -5.69
C ASP A 426 -27.21 2.45 -4.16
N ALA A 427 -26.03 2.11 -3.63
CA ALA A 427 -25.76 2.12 -2.19
C ALA A 427 -25.88 3.54 -1.60
N GLN A 428 -25.37 4.55 -2.29
CA GLN A 428 -25.46 5.95 -1.89
C GLN A 428 -26.91 6.46 -1.92
N ASP A 429 -27.69 6.06 -2.94
CA ASP A 429 -29.12 6.39 -3.02
C ASP A 429 -29.90 5.69 -1.89
N GLU A 430 -29.56 4.46 -1.52
CA GLU A 430 -30.16 3.79 -0.37
C GLU A 430 -29.89 4.55 0.93
N CYS A 431 -28.64 4.92 1.20
CA CYS A 431 -28.27 5.72 2.37
C CYS A 431 -28.97 7.09 2.40
N SER A 432 -29.24 7.67 1.23
CA SER A 432 -30.03 8.89 1.10
C SER A 432 -31.52 8.65 1.41
N ARG A 433 -32.09 7.53 0.96
CA ARG A 433 -33.50 7.17 1.20
C ARG A 433 -33.82 6.87 2.66
N VAL A 434 -32.89 6.26 3.40
CA VAL A 434 -33.05 6.01 4.86
C VAL A 434 -32.87 7.29 5.70
N GLY A 435 -32.54 8.42 5.07
CA GLY A 435 -32.51 9.73 5.72
C GLY A 435 -31.30 9.97 6.61
N LEU A 436 -30.24 9.18 6.44
CA LEU A 436 -29.03 9.23 7.26
C LEU A 436 -27.89 9.93 6.54
N GLY A 437 -27.79 9.76 5.21
CA GLY A 437 -26.85 10.54 4.40
C GLY A 437 -26.12 9.68 3.39
N ARG A 438 -24.88 9.30 3.71
CA ARG A 438 -23.92 8.69 2.78
C ARG A 438 -23.49 7.29 3.23
N VAL A 439 -22.85 6.57 2.32
CA VAL A 439 -22.06 5.39 2.70
C VAL A 439 -20.97 5.80 3.70
N CYS A 440 -20.64 4.90 4.62
CA CYS A 440 -19.63 5.14 5.64
C CYS A 440 -18.23 5.30 5.04
N THR A 441 -17.41 6.10 5.70
CA THR A 441 -15.96 6.15 5.49
C THR A 441 -15.30 4.92 6.11
N LEU A 442 -14.12 4.56 5.67
CA LEU A 442 -13.33 3.44 6.14
C LEU A 442 -12.93 3.61 7.61
N PRO A 443 -12.53 4.80 8.11
CA PRO A 443 -12.38 5.03 9.54
C PRO A 443 -13.67 4.76 10.34
N GLU A 444 -14.83 5.19 9.84
CA GLU A 444 -16.12 4.90 10.48
C GLU A 444 -16.41 3.39 10.52
N ILE A 445 -16.10 2.67 9.43
CA ILE A 445 -16.27 1.21 9.36
C ILE A 445 -15.32 0.49 10.32
N ARG A 446 -14.03 0.85 10.36
CA ARG A 446 -13.02 0.27 11.28
C ARG A 446 -13.42 0.47 12.74
N ALA A 447 -13.84 1.68 13.09
CA ALA A 447 -14.32 2.02 14.42
C ALA A 447 -15.48 1.11 14.86
N ARG A 448 -16.42 0.86 13.96
CA ARG A 448 -17.57 -0.03 14.21
C ARG A 448 -17.15 -1.50 14.26
N PHE A 449 -16.25 -1.91 13.36
CA PHE A 449 -15.69 -3.25 13.34
C PHE A 449 -15.05 -3.63 14.68
N SER A 450 -14.24 -2.72 15.25
CA SER A 450 -13.59 -2.91 16.54
C SER A 450 -14.56 -3.12 17.73
N ARG A 451 -15.82 -2.71 17.56
CA ARG A 451 -16.90 -2.84 18.55
C ARG A 451 -17.85 -4.02 18.30
N GLY A 452 -17.61 -4.82 17.28
CA GLY A 452 -18.55 -5.88 16.89
C GLY A 452 -19.80 -5.37 16.16
N GLN A 453 -19.79 -4.14 15.64
CA GLN A 453 -20.95 -3.50 15.01
C GLN A 453 -20.82 -3.54 13.49
N TYR A 454 -21.21 -4.65 12.89
CA TYR A 454 -21.07 -4.82 11.45
C TYR A 454 -22.17 -5.73 10.89
N PRO A 455 -22.50 -5.60 9.59
CA PRO A 455 -23.52 -6.45 9.01
C PRO A 455 -23.06 -7.90 8.88
N THR A 456 -23.93 -8.85 9.17
CA THR A 456 -23.64 -10.29 9.08
C THR A 456 -24.77 -11.02 8.35
N ILE A 457 -24.44 -11.99 7.49
CA ILE A 457 -25.43 -12.84 6.81
C ILE A 457 -26.13 -13.77 7.83
N LYS A 458 -25.38 -14.30 8.80
CA LYS A 458 -25.82 -15.18 9.89
C LYS A 458 -25.17 -14.74 11.21
N PRO A 459 -25.63 -15.22 12.38
CA PRO A 459 -24.90 -15.05 13.65
C PRO A 459 -23.52 -15.73 13.68
N SER A 460 -23.07 -16.32 12.57
CA SER A 460 -21.78 -16.99 12.48
C SER A 460 -20.69 -16.00 12.09
N ASP A 461 -19.71 -15.87 12.97
CA ASP A 461 -18.51 -15.01 12.86
C ASP A 461 -17.51 -15.41 11.75
N GLY A 462 -17.85 -16.41 10.92
CA GLY A 462 -16.95 -16.99 9.93
C GLY A 462 -17.18 -16.56 8.48
N GLU A 463 -18.32 -15.97 8.16
CA GLU A 463 -18.63 -15.52 6.79
C GLU A 463 -18.09 -14.10 6.56
N TRP A 464 -17.54 -13.86 5.36
CA TRP A 464 -17.15 -12.52 4.94
C TRP A 464 -18.37 -11.75 4.45
N THR A 465 -18.41 -10.47 4.77
CA THR A 465 -19.46 -9.55 4.35
C THR A 465 -18.85 -8.27 3.81
N THR A 466 -19.46 -7.75 2.75
CA THR A 466 -18.96 -6.61 2.00
C THR A 466 -19.84 -5.39 2.23
N VAL A 467 -19.23 -4.21 2.31
CA VAL A 467 -19.91 -2.90 2.30
C VAL A 467 -19.19 -1.95 1.33
N TRP A 468 -19.94 -1.08 0.66
CA TRP A 468 -19.37 0.06 -0.03
C TRP A 468 -18.83 1.09 0.97
N THR A 469 -17.73 1.74 0.59
CA THR A 469 -17.12 2.82 1.39
C THR A 469 -17.16 4.15 0.63
N ALA A 470 -16.98 5.26 1.33
CA ALA A 470 -16.88 6.58 0.71
C ALA A 470 -15.50 6.80 0.05
N GLU A 471 -14.50 6.01 0.41
CA GLU A 471 -13.10 6.15 0.05
C GLU A 471 -12.87 5.93 -1.44
N GLY A 472 -12.13 6.86 -2.04
CA GLY A 472 -11.56 6.69 -3.38
C GLY A 472 -10.65 5.49 -3.43
N CYS A 473 -10.66 4.79 -4.56
CA CYS A 473 -9.50 4.01 -4.98
C CYS A 473 -8.54 4.85 -5.83
N SER A 474 -8.42 6.12 -5.52
CA SER A 474 -7.41 7.01 -6.07
C SER A 474 -6.72 7.64 -4.88
N SER A 475 -5.47 7.25 -4.64
CA SER A 475 -4.55 8.14 -3.94
C SER A 475 -3.93 9.08 -4.96
N CYS A 476 -3.56 10.26 -4.49
CA CYS A 476 -2.84 11.20 -5.31
C CYS A 476 -1.57 10.56 -5.88
N HIS A 477 -1.35 10.64 -7.19
CA HIS A 477 0.00 10.49 -7.72
C HIS A 477 0.85 11.62 -7.12
N LEU A 478 1.65 11.31 -6.11
CA LEU A 478 2.43 12.32 -5.42
C LEU A 478 3.69 12.61 -6.21
N GLU A 479 3.63 13.66 -7.04
CA GLU A 479 4.81 14.18 -7.74
C GLU A 479 5.84 14.82 -6.78
N SER A 480 5.45 15.13 -5.54
CA SER A 480 6.32 15.70 -4.50
C SER A 480 5.98 15.21 -3.09
N PRO A 481 6.95 15.15 -2.15
CA PRO A 481 6.64 14.81 -0.76
C PRO A 481 5.76 15.89 -0.13
N GLY A 482 4.84 15.46 0.74
CA GLY A 482 4.08 16.34 1.62
C GLY A 482 2.79 16.94 1.04
N ARG A 483 2.35 16.61 -0.18
CA ARG A 483 1.07 17.12 -0.69
C ARG A 483 0.36 16.20 -1.67
N CYS A 484 -0.87 15.80 -1.35
CA CYS A 484 -1.88 15.55 -2.36
C CYS A 484 -2.43 16.88 -2.86
N PRO A 485 -2.43 17.21 -4.16
CA PRO A 485 -3.33 18.22 -4.68
C PRO A 485 -4.75 17.70 -4.48
N LEU A 486 -5.39 18.12 -3.38
CA LEU A 486 -6.79 17.78 -3.09
C LEU A 486 -7.79 18.52 -4.01
N THR A 487 -7.32 19.33 -4.95
CA THR A 487 -8.15 20.04 -5.93
C THR A 487 -7.29 20.36 -7.16
N GLY A 488 -7.81 20.02 -8.34
CA GLY A 488 -7.13 20.15 -9.62
C GLY A 488 -6.44 21.50 -9.84
N GLY A 489 -5.24 21.42 -10.42
CA GLY A 489 -4.83 22.44 -11.37
C GLY A 489 -5.81 22.40 -12.54
N GLU A 490 -6.14 23.57 -13.10
CA GLU A 490 -7.11 23.73 -14.19
C GLU A 490 -6.71 23.00 -15.50
N ASP A 491 -5.57 22.30 -15.53
CA ASP A 491 -4.98 21.67 -16.71
C ASP A 491 -4.66 20.16 -16.59
N ASP A 492 -4.93 19.47 -15.48
CA ASP A 492 -4.63 18.03 -15.38
C ASP A 492 -5.87 17.16 -15.67
N GLU A 493 -5.96 16.70 -16.92
CA GLU A 493 -6.89 15.67 -17.40
C GLU A 493 -6.64 14.26 -16.79
N ASN A 494 -5.80 14.15 -15.76
CA ASN A 494 -5.46 12.87 -15.14
C ASN A 494 -6.51 12.46 -14.10
N ASP A 495 -7.68 12.07 -14.60
CA ASP A 495 -8.83 11.51 -13.89
C ASP A 495 -8.54 10.06 -13.37
N TRP A 496 -7.30 9.79 -12.94
CA TRP A 496 -6.85 8.44 -12.63
C TRP A 496 -7.49 7.92 -11.34
N GLY A 497 -8.09 6.73 -11.43
CA GLY A 497 -8.74 6.06 -10.31
C GLY A 497 -10.12 6.65 -9.93
N SER A 498 -10.62 7.67 -10.64
CA SER A 498 -11.96 8.23 -10.41
C SER A 498 -13.09 7.23 -10.70
N ASN A 499 -12.80 6.23 -11.54
CA ASN A 499 -13.70 5.15 -11.93
C ASN A 499 -13.63 3.91 -11.03
N VAL A 500 -12.83 3.93 -9.96
CA VAL A 500 -12.74 2.83 -8.98
C VAL A 500 -13.02 3.34 -7.57
N LYS A 501 -13.71 2.53 -6.77
CA LYS A 501 -14.03 2.83 -5.39
C LYS A 501 -13.75 1.66 -4.47
N MET A 502 -13.51 1.99 -3.22
CA MET A 502 -13.11 1.01 -2.23
C MET A 502 -14.35 0.37 -1.63
N ILE A 503 -14.31 -0.95 -1.53
CA ILE A 503 -15.22 -1.74 -0.70
C ILE A 503 -14.44 -2.23 0.52
N ALA A 504 -15.14 -2.40 1.64
CA ALA A 504 -14.61 -3.05 2.82
C ALA A 504 -15.28 -4.41 2.96
N THR A 505 -14.46 -5.45 3.03
CA THR A 505 -14.90 -6.83 3.25
C THR A 505 -14.41 -7.21 4.63
N PHE A 506 -15.28 -7.62 5.54
CA PHE A 506 -14.86 -7.99 6.89
C PHE A 506 -15.48 -9.32 7.29
N SER A 507 -14.73 -10.05 8.12
CA SER A 507 -15.13 -11.27 8.77
C SER A 507 -14.71 -11.14 10.23
N PRO A 508 -15.61 -11.37 11.18
CA PRO A 508 -15.29 -11.23 12.61
C PRO A 508 -14.10 -12.08 13.04
N ARG A 509 -13.94 -13.24 12.41
CA ARG A 509 -12.84 -14.16 12.65
C ARG A 509 -11.54 -13.77 11.95
N MET A 510 -11.61 -13.19 10.76
CA MET A 510 -10.45 -12.98 9.89
C MET A 510 -9.97 -11.52 9.83
N GLY A 511 -10.77 -10.57 10.32
CA GLY A 511 -10.46 -9.15 10.29
C GLY A 511 -11.23 -8.40 9.21
N LEU A 512 -10.78 -7.17 8.93
CA LEU A 512 -11.27 -6.30 7.87
C LEU A 512 -10.22 -6.22 6.77
N GLN A 513 -10.67 -6.34 5.52
CA GLN A 513 -9.90 -6.19 4.30
C GLN A 513 -10.57 -5.13 3.43
N THR A 514 -9.78 -4.48 2.59
CA THR A 514 -10.30 -3.54 1.60
C THR A 514 -10.05 -4.07 0.20
N GLN A 515 -10.87 -3.64 -0.74
CA GLN A 515 -10.71 -4.01 -2.14
C GLN A 515 -11.10 -2.85 -3.04
N CYS A 516 -10.34 -2.64 -4.12
CA CYS A 516 -10.68 -1.68 -5.15
C CYS A 516 -11.41 -2.31 -6.33
N VAL A 517 -12.59 -1.76 -6.61
CA VAL A 517 -13.51 -2.27 -7.64
C VAL A 517 -14.02 -1.12 -8.52
N PRO A 518 -14.33 -1.36 -9.81
CA PRO A 518 -14.94 -0.34 -10.65
C PRO A 518 -16.31 0.11 -10.11
N ILE A 519 -16.58 1.42 -10.19
CA ILE A 519 -17.80 2.03 -9.62
C ILE A 519 -19.11 1.54 -10.26
N ASP A 520 -19.02 1.07 -11.49
CA ASP A 520 -20.13 0.61 -12.34
C ASP A 520 -20.36 -0.90 -12.26
N VAL A 521 -19.48 -1.64 -11.57
CA VAL A 521 -19.62 -3.07 -11.36
C VAL A 521 -20.51 -3.31 -10.13
N PRO A 522 -21.63 -4.05 -10.26
CA PRO A 522 -22.43 -4.47 -9.12
C PRO A 522 -21.63 -5.41 -8.23
N VAL A 523 -21.65 -5.15 -6.93
CA VAL A 523 -21.03 -6.00 -5.90
C VAL A 523 -22.11 -6.46 -4.94
N ASP A 524 -22.04 -7.73 -4.53
CA ASP A 524 -22.91 -8.27 -3.49
C ASP A 524 -22.49 -7.71 -2.13
N THR A 525 -23.30 -6.81 -1.58
CA THR A 525 -22.94 -5.93 -0.47
C THR A 525 -24.12 -5.65 0.43
N PHE A 526 -23.82 -5.28 1.67
CA PHE A 526 -24.77 -4.67 2.60
C PHE A 526 -24.68 -3.15 2.51
N SER A 527 -25.79 -2.50 2.85
CA SER A 527 -25.84 -1.06 3.00
C SER A 527 -25.40 -0.67 4.41
N MET A 528 -24.40 0.20 4.49
CA MET A 528 -23.84 0.72 5.73
C MET A 528 -23.72 2.23 5.63
N CYS A 529 -24.62 2.91 6.34
CA CYS A 529 -24.87 4.33 6.18
C CYS A 529 -24.46 5.11 7.43
N CYS A 530 -23.73 6.21 7.19
CA CYS A 530 -23.20 7.10 8.21
C CYS A 530 -23.75 8.53 8.01
N GLY A 531 -23.82 9.28 9.11
CA GLY A 531 -24.46 10.58 9.14
C GLY A 531 -23.61 11.68 8.50
N ILE A 532 -24.27 12.77 8.11
CA ILE A 532 -23.60 13.96 7.51
C ILE A 532 -22.73 14.73 8.55
N GLY A 533 -22.63 14.24 9.79
CA GLY A 533 -21.77 14.81 10.85
C GLY A 533 -20.35 14.24 10.91
N GLY A 534 -20.06 13.20 10.12
CA GLY A 534 -18.76 12.55 10.11
C GLY A 534 -17.62 13.41 9.52
N PRO A 535 -16.36 13.07 9.82
CA PRO A 535 -15.18 13.89 9.57
C PRO A 535 -14.88 14.15 8.08
N ALA A 536 -15.53 13.44 7.14
CA ALA A 536 -15.56 13.77 5.71
C ALA A 536 -16.18 15.14 5.36
N VAL A 537 -16.77 15.86 6.33
CA VAL A 537 -17.35 17.20 6.13
C VAL A 537 -16.44 18.33 6.67
N LEU A 538 -15.22 18.01 7.12
CA LEU A 538 -14.28 19.03 7.61
C LEU A 538 -13.55 19.84 6.50
N SER A 539 -13.89 19.68 5.22
CA SER A 539 -13.58 20.69 4.19
C SER A 539 -14.46 21.96 4.29
N SER A 540 -14.93 22.30 5.50
CA SER A 540 -15.73 23.51 5.77
C SER A 540 -15.01 24.82 5.43
N GLN A 541 -13.70 24.78 5.10
CA GLN A 541 -12.98 25.90 4.49
C GLN A 541 -13.33 26.11 3.01
N ALA A 542 -13.52 25.06 2.21
CA ALA A 542 -13.92 25.17 0.80
C ALA A 542 -15.36 25.69 0.67
N ALA A 543 -16.26 25.26 1.56
CA ALA A 543 -17.63 25.79 1.62
C ALA A 543 -17.66 27.27 2.06
N LYS A 544 -16.80 27.67 3.01
CA LYS A 544 -16.69 29.06 3.47
C LYS A 544 -16.04 29.98 2.44
N GLU A 545 -15.07 29.50 1.64
CA GLU A 545 -14.46 30.27 0.56
C GLU A 545 -15.37 30.41 -0.67
N ALA A 546 -16.13 29.37 -1.03
CA ALA A 546 -17.18 29.48 -2.05
C ALA A 546 -18.28 30.47 -1.62
N GLN A 547 -18.64 30.49 -0.33
CA GLN A 547 -19.60 31.42 0.24
C GLN A 547 -19.07 32.87 0.28
N LYS A 548 -17.74 33.06 0.40
CA LYS A 548 -17.08 34.37 0.33
C LYS A 548 -16.93 34.89 -1.10
N LYS A 549 -16.73 34.01 -2.09
CA LYS A 549 -16.61 34.37 -3.52
C LYS A 549 -17.95 34.61 -4.22
N ALA A 550 -19.06 34.04 -3.74
CA ALA A 550 -20.33 34.12 -4.46
C ALA A 550 -21.15 35.40 -4.22
N GLY A 551 -20.98 36.13 -3.11
CA GLY A 551 -21.64 37.43 -2.90
C GLY A 551 -23.17 37.45 -3.07
N ILE A 552 -23.85 36.31 -2.87
CA ILE A 552 -25.30 36.19 -3.10
C ILE A 552 -26.04 36.58 -1.82
N SER A 553 -26.83 37.65 -1.90
CA SER A 553 -27.68 38.13 -0.82
C SER A 553 -28.76 37.11 -0.44
N PHE A 554 -29.03 37.04 0.87
CA PHE A 554 -30.07 36.20 1.51
C PHE A 554 -31.47 36.35 0.88
N GLY A 555 -31.74 37.41 0.11
CA GLY A 555 -33.01 37.66 -0.56
C GLY A 555 -33.32 36.75 -1.77
N VAL A 556 -32.31 36.07 -2.35
CA VAL A 556 -32.48 35.21 -3.55
C VAL A 556 -32.57 33.72 -3.20
N ILE A 557 -31.96 33.32 -2.08
CA ILE A 557 -31.88 31.91 -1.65
C ILE A 557 -33.23 31.41 -1.10
N ILE A 558 -33.96 32.26 -0.38
CA ILE A 558 -35.25 31.88 0.23
C ILE A 558 -36.31 31.55 -0.85
N PRO A 559 -36.52 32.36 -1.90
CA PRO A 559 -37.46 32.01 -2.97
C PRO A 559 -37.09 30.74 -3.74
N LEU A 560 -35.80 30.49 -4.01
CA LEU A 560 -35.33 29.30 -4.71
C LEU A 560 -35.53 28.02 -3.88
N LEU A 561 -35.32 28.09 -2.56
CA LEU A 561 -35.63 26.97 -1.65
C LEU A 561 -37.13 26.67 -1.58
N PHE A 562 -38.00 27.69 -1.66
CA PHE A 562 -39.45 27.46 -1.73
C PHE A 562 -39.88 26.84 -3.06
N ILE A 563 -39.26 27.23 -4.18
CA ILE A 563 -39.51 26.62 -5.50
C ILE A 563 -38.99 25.19 -5.54
N ALA A 564 -37.81 24.92 -4.98
CA ALA A 564 -37.25 23.57 -4.88
C ALA A 564 -38.08 22.67 -3.96
N ALA A 565 -38.56 23.18 -2.81
CA ALA A 565 -39.46 22.45 -1.91
C ALA A 565 -40.84 22.19 -2.55
N ALA A 566 -41.37 23.13 -3.32
CA ALA A 566 -42.61 22.94 -4.08
C ALA A 566 -42.44 21.93 -5.22
N ALA A 567 -41.32 21.98 -5.95
CA ALA A 567 -40.99 21.02 -7.00
C ALA A 567 -40.75 19.62 -6.42
N TYR A 568 -40.08 19.51 -5.27
CA TYR A 568 -39.88 18.27 -4.52
C TYR A 568 -41.20 17.70 -3.98
N GLY A 569 -42.11 18.56 -3.50
CA GLY A 569 -43.45 18.17 -3.09
C GLY A 569 -44.33 17.65 -4.24
N VAL A 570 -44.18 18.22 -5.45
CA VAL A 570 -44.84 17.72 -6.67
C VAL A 570 -44.19 16.43 -7.19
N TYR A 571 -42.87 16.31 -7.06
CA TYR A 571 -42.09 15.11 -7.41
C TYR A 571 -42.48 13.91 -6.53
N ILE A 572 -42.59 14.09 -5.22
CA ILE A 572 -43.01 13.05 -4.26
C ILE A 572 -44.47 12.61 -4.49
N ARG A 573 -45.34 13.51 -4.96
CA ARG A 573 -46.77 13.20 -5.16
C ARG A 573 -47.03 12.14 -6.24
N LYS A 574 -46.06 11.89 -7.14
CA LYS A 574 -46.18 10.93 -8.25
C LYS A 574 -45.51 9.57 -8.03
N ARG A 575 -44.87 9.32 -6.87
CA ARG A 575 -44.20 8.04 -6.59
C ARG A 575 -44.95 7.19 -5.55
N ALA A 576 -44.71 5.88 -5.61
CA ALA A 576 -45.19 4.92 -4.63
C ALA A 576 -44.68 5.30 -3.24
N LYS A 577 -45.58 5.24 -2.26
CA LYS A 577 -45.38 5.79 -0.92
C LYS A 577 -44.88 4.68 0.02
N PRO A 578 -43.85 4.91 0.85
CA PRO A 578 -43.27 3.87 1.69
C PRO A 578 -44.22 3.36 2.79
N SER A 579 -43.91 2.17 3.31
CA SER A 579 -44.75 1.40 4.26
C SER A 579 -44.91 2.03 5.66
N TRP A 580 -44.27 3.16 5.94
CA TRP A 580 -44.33 3.89 7.21
C TRP A 580 -45.05 5.26 7.13
N TRP A 581 -45.59 5.65 5.96
CA TRP A 581 -46.35 6.91 5.80
C TRP A 581 -47.79 6.83 6.37
N PRO A 582 -48.43 7.92 6.87
CA PRO A 582 -49.75 7.82 7.50
C PRO A 582 -50.80 7.12 6.61
N LYS A 583 -51.50 6.10 7.16
CA LYS A 583 -52.39 5.18 6.40
C LYS A 583 -53.46 5.89 5.56
N PHE A 584 -53.96 7.05 6.00
CA PHE A 584 -54.96 7.83 5.26
C PHE A 584 -54.43 8.47 3.96
N LEU A 585 -53.11 8.43 3.73
CA LEU A 585 -52.44 8.96 2.54
C LEU A 585 -51.97 7.87 1.56
N ARG A 586 -52.26 6.58 1.83
CA ARG A 586 -51.94 5.43 0.97
C ARG A 586 -53.23 4.82 0.38
N ARG A 587 -53.24 4.54 -0.92
CA ARG A 587 -54.08 3.53 -1.57
C ARG A 587 -53.10 2.50 -2.08
N ASP A 588 -53.03 1.30 -1.50
CA ASP A 588 -52.59 0.02 -2.11
C ASP A 588 -52.39 -1.10 -1.06
N SER A 589 -52.68 -2.34 -1.45
CA SER A 589 -52.94 -3.55 -0.65
C SER A 589 -51.75 -4.52 -0.56
N ARG A 590 -50.55 -4.05 -0.18
CA ARG A 590 -49.28 -4.78 -0.39
C ARG A 590 -48.53 -5.20 0.89
N GLU A 591 -49.23 -5.47 1.99
CA GLU A 591 -48.64 -6.05 3.21
C GLU A 591 -48.88 -7.57 3.22
N GLU A 592 -47.98 -8.37 2.64
CA GLU A 592 -47.95 -9.83 2.87
C GLU A 592 -46.57 -10.51 2.73
N THR A 593 -45.48 -9.77 2.53
CA THR A 593 -44.12 -10.35 2.52
C THR A 593 -43.39 -9.99 3.81
N GLY A 594 -43.26 -10.96 4.72
CA GLY A 594 -42.58 -10.82 6.00
C GLY A 594 -41.13 -10.35 5.87
N HIS A 595 -40.80 -9.27 6.56
CA HIS A 595 -39.43 -8.76 6.69
C HIS A 595 -38.73 -9.41 7.89
N ALA A 596 -37.44 -9.73 7.73
CA ALA A 596 -36.53 -10.14 8.80
C ALA A 596 -36.32 -8.99 9.81
N PRO A 597 -35.95 -9.27 11.08
CA PRO A 597 -35.89 -8.26 12.13
C PRO A 597 -34.83 -7.19 11.83
N HIS A 598 -35.24 -5.93 12.01
CA HIS A 598 -34.39 -4.75 11.88
C HIS A 598 -33.51 -4.61 13.13
N ARG A 599 -32.29 -4.07 13.01
CA ARG A 599 -31.45 -3.75 14.17
C ARG A 599 -31.10 -2.27 14.14
N GLU A 600 -31.81 -1.49 14.96
CA GLU A 600 -31.46 -0.09 15.19
C GLU A 600 -30.55 -0.01 16.41
N VAL A 601 -29.38 0.61 16.26
CA VAL A 601 -28.44 0.82 17.36
C VAL A 601 -28.33 2.33 17.62
N ASP A 602 -28.79 2.77 18.79
CA ASP A 602 -28.63 4.17 19.22
C ASP A 602 -27.18 4.44 19.68
N LEU A 603 -26.83 5.73 19.79
CA LEU A 603 -25.56 6.34 20.19
C LEU A 603 -24.94 5.84 21.51
N ARG A 604 -25.59 4.89 22.20
CA ARG A 604 -25.17 4.26 23.45
C ARG A 604 -25.00 2.74 23.36
N GLY A 605 -25.03 2.17 22.15
CA GLY A 605 -24.86 0.72 21.95
C GLY A 605 -26.03 -0.13 22.47
N ARG A 606 -27.23 0.46 22.61
CA ARG A 606 -28.44 -0.27 22.96
C ARG A 606 -29.12 -0.76 21.69
N ASP A 607 -29.24 -2.07 21.57
CA ASP A 607 -30.01 -2.75 20.54
C ASP A 607 -31.50 -2.49 20.72
N TYR A 608 -32.16 -2.03 19.66
CA TYR A 608 -33.59 -2.12 19.51
C TYR A 608 -33.88 -3.11 18.38
N ILE A 609 -34.56 -4.21 18.73
CA ILE A 609 -35.10 -5.21 17.80
C ILE A 609 -36.44 -4.71 17.26
#